data_AF-A0A7G5GP78-F1
#
_entry.id   AF-A0A7G5GP78-F1
#
_cell.length_a   1.000
_cell.length_b   1.000
_cell.length_c   1.000
_cell.angle_alpha   90.00
_cell.angle_beta   90.00
_cell.angle_gamma   90.00
#
_symmetry.space_group_name_H-M   'P 1'
#
loop_
_entity.id
_entity.type
_entity.pdbx_description
1 polymer ?
#
loop_
_entity_poly.entity_id
_entity_poly.type
_entity_poly.pdbx_seq_one_letter_code
_entity_poly.pdbx_strand_id
1 'polypeptide(L)'
;MKKLTQLLIIPLVVLNLFACGQQPLDRKYNSTTMWFDIREGSKPRNDSLNHELCNQAVADNTKRGVKNDGFTYRELIDQGYELLAKAHSKAYADSVREAHK
;
A
#
# COMPACT_ATOMS: atom_id res chain seq x y z
N MET A 1 -17.03 46.89 -9.05
CA MET A 1 -16.22 45.68 -9.35
C MET A 1 -15.40 45.22 -8.13
N LYS A 2 -16.04 44.95 -6.97
CA LYS A 2 -15.33 44.55 -5.73
C LYS A 2 -15.86 43.25 -5.10
N LYS A 3 -16.93 42.66 -5.64
CA LYS A 3 -17.61 41.49 -5.05
C LYS A 3 -17.29 40.16 -5.75
N LEU A 4 -16.64 40.19 -6.92
CA LEU A 4 -16.30 38.98 -7.69
C LEU A 4 -15.00 38.32 -7.22
N THR A 5 -14.07 39.08 -6.64
CA THR A 5 -12.79 38.55 -6.15
C THR A 5 -12.89 37.80 -4.83
N GLN A 6 -13.95 38.00 -4.03
CA GLN A 6 -14.14 37.26 -2.76
C GLN A 6 -14.77 35.87 -2.96
N LEU A 7 -15.42 35.61 -4.10
CA LEU A 7 -16.11 34.34 -4.36
C LEU A 7 -15.18 33.22 -4.90
N LEU A 8 -13.97 33.57 -5.36
CA LEU A 8 -13.02 32.61 -5.92
C LEU A 8 -11.97 32.11 -4.92
N ILE A 9 -11.83 32.74 -3.76
CA ILE A 9 -10.79 32.39 -2.78
C ILE A 9 -11.25 31.25 -1.85
N ILE A 10 -12.56 31.14 -1.62
CA ILE A 10 -13.13 30.16 -0.67
C ILE A 10 -13.07 28.70 -1.18
N PRO A 11 -13.29 28.35 -2.46
CA PRO A 11 -13.23 26.95 -2.87
C PRO A 11 -11.80 26.40 -2.97
N LEU A 12 -10.77 27.26 -3.11
CA LEU A 12 -9.38 26.81 -3.27
C LEU A 12 -8.75 26.32 -1.95
N VAL A 13 -9.22 26.82 -0.81
CA VAL A 13 -8.69 26.44 0.52
C VAL A 13 -9.27 25.11 1.00
N VAL A 14 -10.51 24.78 0.61
CA VAL A 14 -11.16 23.51 1.02
C VAL A 14 -10.58 22.29 0.29
N LEU A 15 -10.08 22.47 -0.94
CA LEU A 15 -9.44 21.41 -1.73
C LEU A 15 -8.06 20.99 -1.19
N ASN A 16 -7.40 21.82 -0.38
CA ASN A 16 -6.09 21.49 0.21
C ASN A 16 -6.19 20.72 1.55
N LEU A 17 -7.38 20.56 2.12
CA LEU A 17 -7.56 19.83 3.39
C LEU A 17 -7.74 18.31 3.21
N PHE A 18 -7.97 17.84 1.98
CA PHE A 18 -7.96 16.40 1.66
C PHE A 18 -6.58 15.88 1.21
N ALA A 19 -5.58 16.75 1.15
CA ALA A 19 -4.19 16.37 0.86
C ALA A 19 -3.42 15.87 2.11
N CYS A 20 -4.12 15.33 3.12
CA CYS A 20 -3.51 14.29 3.95
C CYS A 20 -3.39 13.03 3.08
N GLY A 21 -2.46 13.06 2.12
CA GLY A 21 -2.29 12.00 1.14
C GLY A 21 -2.07 10.67 1.84
N GLN A 22 -2.99 9.73 1.68
CA GLN A 22 -2.76 8.36 2.11
C GLN A 22 -1.44 7.89 1.53
N GLN A 23 -0.57 7.32 2.37
CA GLN A 23 0.67 6.74 1.89
C GLN A 23 0.34 5.71 0.80
N PRO A 24 1.15 5.58 -0.26
CA PRO A 24 0.82 4.67 -1.35
C PRO A 24 0.49 3.23 -0.89
N LEU A 25 1.17 2.72 0.16
CA LEU A 25 0.88 1.40 0.72
C LEU A 25 -0.46 1.29 1.47
N ASP A 26 -1.05 2.42 1.89
CA ASP A 26 -2.36 2.47 2.54
C ASP A 26 -3.52 2.51 1.53
N ARG A 27 -3.21 2.58 0.23
CA ARG A 27 -4.20 2.46 -0.84
C ARG A 27 -4.71 1.02 -0.92
N LYS A 28 -5.98 0.87 -1.29
CA LYS A 28 -6.60 -0.44 -1.57
C LYS A 28 -5.97 -1.08 -2.79
N TYR A 29 -5.86 -2.40 -2.75
CA TYR A 29 -5.25 -3.19 -3.81
C TYR A 29 -5.98 -2.98 -5.12
N ASN A 30 -5.21 -2.65 -6.15
CA ASN A 30 -5.65 -2.65 -7.53
C ASN A 30 -4.57 -3.32 -8.38
N SER A 31 -4.92 -4.40 -9.08
CA SER A 31 -3.97 -5.17 -9.89
C SER A 31 -3.26 -4.34 -10.95
N THR A 32 -3.92 -3.29 -11.46
CA THR A 32 -3.38 -2.42 -12.51
C THR A 32 -2.34 -1.44 -11.97
N THR A 33 -2.49 -0.96 -10.72
CA THR A 33 -1.60 0.04 -10.12
C THR A 33 -0.66 -0.53 -9.08
N MET A 34 -0.80 -1.81 -8.71
CA MET A 34 0.01 -2.49 -7.69
C MET A 34 1.51 -2.22 -7.85
N TRP A 35 2.04 -2.41 -9.06
CA TRP A 35 3.47 -2.22 -9.31
C TRP A 35 3.95 -0.79 -9.04
N PHE A 36 3.11 0.19 -9.35
CA PHE A 36 3.42 1.59 -9.16
C PHE A 36 3.24 2.01 -7.69
N ASP A 37 2.11 1.64 -7.08
CA ASP A 37 1.76 2.02 -5.72
C ASP A 37 2.75 1.43 -4.70
N ILE A 38 3.16 0.17 -4.90
CA ILE A 38 4.18 -0.45 -4.04
C ILE A 38 5.51 0.26 -4.22
N ARG A 39 5.94 0.56 -5.45
CA ARG A 39 7.19 1.29 -5.70
C ARG A 39 7.20 2.66 -5.04
N GLU A 40 6.15 3.45 -5.21
CA GLU A 40 6.04 4.77 -4.57
C GLU A 40 6.03 4.70 -3.05
N GLY A 41 5.43 3.64 -2.50
CA GLY A 41 5.31 3.43 -1.06
C GLY A 41 6.52 2.75 -0.40
N SER A 42 7.50 2.32 -1.20
CA SER A 42 8.65 1.53 -0.76
C SER A 42 9.96 2.31 -0.82
N LYS A 43 10.97 1.82 -0.11
CA LYS A 43 12.37 2.24 -0.29
C LYS A 43 12.99 1.35 -1.38
N PRO A 44 14.03 1.81 -2.10
CA PRO A 44 14.72 0.98 -3.09
C PRO A 44 15.17 -0.39 -2.55
N ARG A 45 15.58 -0.45 -1.27
CA ARG A 45 16.02 -1.69 -0.62
C ARG A 45 14.91 -2.72 -0.41
N ASN A 46 13.65 -2.32 -0.31
CA ASN A 46 12.54 -3.22 0.01
C ASN A 46 11.46 -3.27 -1.07
N ASP A 47 11.61 -2.52 -2.17
CA ASP A 47 10.69 -2.49 -3.30
C ASP A 47 10.41 -3.90 -3.85
N SER A 48 11.45 -4.63 -4.24
CA SER A 48 11.30 -5.98 -4.81
C SER A 48 10.68 -6.97 -3.82
N LEU A 49 11.06 -6.89 -2.54
CA LEU A 49 10.50 -7.75 -1.50
C LEU A 49 9.01 -7.45 -1.28
N ASN A 50 8.62 -6.18 -1.21
CA ASN A 50 7.23 -5.80 -1.02
C ASN A 50 6.35 -6.25 -2.19
N HIS A 51 6.85 -6.18 -3.42
CA HIS A 51 6.16 -6.74 -4.58
C HIS A 51 5.95 -8.24 -4.46
N GLU A 52 7.00 -8.98 -4.09
CA GLU A 52 6.93 -10.43 -3.94
C GLU A 52 5.94 -10.83 -2.84
N LEU A 53 6.02 -10.20 -1.66
CA LEU A 53 5.13 -10.48 -0.53
C LEU A 53 3.67 -10.16 -0.86
N CYS A 54 3.42 -9.03 -1.53
CA CYS A 54 2.08 -8.68 -1.99
C CYS A 54 1.55 -9.71 -3.00
N ASN A 55 2.37 -10.14 -3.97
CA ASN A 55 1.98 -11.14 -4.96
C ASN A 55 1.65 -12.49 -4.31
N GLN A 56 2.45 -12.92 -3.34
CA GLN A 56 2.21 -14.17 -2.60
C GLN A 56 0.88 -14.12 -1.85
N ALA A 57 0.59 -13.02 -1.16
CA ALA A 57 -0.69 -12.82 -0.45
C ALA A 57 -1.88 -12.81 -1.42
N VAL A 58 -1.78 -12.09 -2.53
CA VAL A 58 -2.82 -12.05 -3.58
C VAL A 58 -3.10 -13.45 -4.12
N ALA A 59 -2.04 -14.23 -4.36
CA ALA A 59 -2.16 -15.60 -4.86
C ALA A 59 -2.80 -16.54 -3.83
N ASP A 60 -2.42 -16.46 -2.54
CA ASP A 60 -3.03 -17.25 -1.46
C ASP A 60 -4.52 -16.91 -1.29
N ASN A 61 -4.86 -15.62 -1.25
CA ASN A 61 -6.24 -15.16 -1.16
C ASN A 61 -7.07 -15.65 -2.35
N THR A 62 -6.52 -15.56 -3.56
CA THR A 62 -7.19 -16.06 -4.78
C THR A 62 -7.46 -17.56 -4.69
N LYS A 63 -6.47 -18.36 -4.25
CA LYS A 63 -6.64 -19.81 -4.03
C LYS A 63 -7.73 -20.13 -3.00
N ARG A 64 -7.92 -19.25 -2.01
CA ARG A 64 -8.91 -19.38 -0.92
C ARG A 64 -10.26 -18.74 -1.24
N GLY A 65 -10.44 -18.14 -2.42
CA GLY A 65 -11.67 -17.44 -2.81
C GLY A 65 -11.89 -16.12 -2.08
N VAL A 66 -10.84 -15.53 -1.50
CA VAL A 66 -10.88 -14.23 -0.80
C VAL A 66 -10.58 -13.12 -1.80
N LYS A 67 -11.41 -12.07 -1.83
CA LYS A 67 -11.20 -10.91 -2.70
C LYS A 67 -10.11 -9.98 -2.14
N ASN A 68 -9.22 -9.51 -3.01
CA ASN A 68 -8.08 -8.68 -2.62
C ASN A 68 -8.39 -7.17 -2.57
N ASP A 69 -9.41 -6.71 -3.29
CA ASP A 69 -9.84 -5.30 -3.38
C ASP A 69 -10.20 -4.67 -2.01
N GLY A 70 -10.61 -5.49 -1.05
CA GLY A 70 -10.88 -5.08 0.32
C GLY A 70 -9.63 -4.81 1.17
N PHE A 71 -8.44 -5.21 0.73
CA PHE A 71 -7.18 -5.03 1.47
C PHE A 71 -6.35 -3.88 0.92
N THR A 72 -5.56 -3.26 1.77
CA THR A 72 -4.49 -2.33 1.40
C THR A 72 -3.23 -3.09 0.98
N TYR A 73 -2.32 -2.43 0.26
CA TYR A 73 -1.03 -3.04 -0.06
C TYR A 73 -0.24 -3.38 1.19
N ARG A 74 -0.29 -2.55 2.24
CA ARG A 74 0.34 -2.84 3.54
C ARG A 74 -0.19 -4.14 4.15
N GLU A 75 -1.51 -4.30 4.20
CA GLU A 75 -2.15 -5.52 4.73
C GLU A 75 -1.75 -6.76 3.92
N LEU A 76 -1.66 -6.65 2.59
CA LEU A 76 -1.21 -7.76 1.73
C LEU A 76 0.28 -8.08 1.93
N ILE A 77 1.14 -7.08 2.08
CA ILE A 77 2.56 -7.29 2.39
C ILE A 77 2.71 -7.97 3.75
N ASP A 78 1.94 -7.56 4.75
CA ASP A 78 1.93 -8.20 6.07
C ASP A 78 1.46 -9.66 6.00
N GLN A 79 0.39 -9.95 5.25
CA GLN A 79 -0.02 -11.34 4.95
C GLN A 79 1.09 -12.12 4.24
N GLY A 80 1.83 -11.50 3.33
CA GLY A 80 2.99 -12.10 2.69
C GLY A 80 4.06 -12.50 3.70
N TYR A 81 4.34 -11.66 4.71
CA TYR A 81 5.25 -12.02 5.80
C TYR A 81 4.72 -13.19 6.64
N GLU A 82 3.41 -13.27 6.88
CA GLU A 82 2.80 -14.41 7.56
C GLU A 82 2.95 -15.72 6.76
N LEU A 83 2.80 -15.65 5.43
CA LEU A 83 3.03 -16.79 4.55
C LEU A 83 4.50 -17.21 4.56
N LEU A 84 5.42 -16.25 4.54
CA LEU A 84 6.86 -16.51 4.66
C LEU A 84 7.20 -17.18 6.00
N ALA A 85 6.59 -16.72 7.10
CA ALA A 85 6.76 -17.31 8.42
C ALA A 85 6.22 -18.75 8.49
N LYS A 86 5.09 -19.03 7.82
CA LYS A 86 4.52 -20.38 7.72
C LYS A 86 5.40 -21.33 6.89
N ALA A 87 6.01 -20.84 5.81
CA ALA A 87 6.85 -21.64 4.93
C ALA A 87 8.23 -21.95 5.54
N HIS A 88 8.76 -21.05 6.37
CA HIS A 88 10.08 -21.18 6.99
C HIS A 88 9.99 -21.23 8.50
N SER A 89 10.02 -20.06 9.15
CA SER A 89 9.81 -19.89 10.58
C SER A 89 9.50 -18.42 10.86
N LYS A 90 8.90 -18.14 12.02
CA LYS A 90 8.69 -16.78 12.48
C LYS A 90 10.01 -15.99 12.59
N ALA A 91 11.04 -16.59 13.18
CA ALA A 91 12.35 -15.96 13.35
C ALA A 91 12.99 -15.58 12.00
N TYR A 92 12.81 -16.42 10.98
CA TYR A 92 13.26 -16.10 9.63
C TYR A 92 12.51 -14.89 9.05
N ALA A 93 11.17 -14.90 9.09
CA ALA A 93 10.38 -13.78 8.58
C ALA A 93 10.68 -12.46 9.31
N ASP A 94 10.85 -12.50 10.63
CA ASP A 94 11.23 -11.35 11.44
C ASP A 94 12.63 -10.85 11.03
N SER A 95 13.60 -11.73 10.81
CA SER A 95 14.94 -11.35 10.36
C SER A 95 14.92 -10.66 8.98
N VAL A 96 14.11 -11.15 8.05
CA VAL A 96 13.92 -10.55 6.72
C VAL A 96 13.29 -9.17 6.86
N ARG A 97 12.28 -9.03 7.72
CA ARG A 97 11.61 -7.75 8.00
C ARG A 97 12.59 -6.74 8.56
N GLU A 98 13.40 -7.10 9.55
CA GLU A 98 14.41 -6.21 10.14
C GLU A 98 15.48 -5.79 9.11
N ALA A 99 15.94 -6.70 8.26
CA ALA A 99 16.91 -6.40 7.21
C ALA A 99 16.39 -5.39 6.17
N HIS A 100 15.06 -5.26 6.03
CA HIS A 100 14.40 -4.47 4.98
C HIS A 100 13.48 -3.34 5.50
N LYS A 101 13.47 -3.04 6.82
CA LYS A 101 12.85 -1.83 7.41
C LYS A 101 13.39 -0.56 6.76
#